data_AF-A0A0S9F1A6-F1
#
_entry.id   AF-A0A0S9F1A6-F1
#
_cell.length_a   1.000
_cell.length_b   1.000
_cell.length_c   1.000
_cell.angle_alpha   90.00
_cell.angle_beta   90.00
_cell.angle_gamma   90.00
#
_symmetry.space_group_name_H-M   'P 1'
#
loop_
_entity.id
_entity.type
_entity.pdbx_description
1 polymer ?
#
loop_
_entity_poly.entity_id
_entity_poly.type
_entity_poly.pdbx_seq_one_letter_code
_entity_poly.pdbx_strand_id
1 'polypeptide(L)'
;MTSPARAHKLRVLAELSSRAAPHGQEVRGTAYELMLRQLAEHKRLLRSIQSVERKIEAKRELLAVYDEYLVGALAGGQGAHDMVLVTLMVWHMDAGSWVRALELARYVIANGLAMPADYSRTPAVILIDMAATAALDGKLCGDEAVRVLAEVAQLTEAHDAPDQARAKLFKAIGYAVVGRTPTNTPDYTTVDETKARAAMAQFVRANELFAQVGVKKDMERLERRLKNAAPAS
;
A
#
# COMPACT_ATOMS: atom_id res chain seq x y z
N MET A 1 -8.39 23.28 -15.66
CA MET A 1 -8.92 21.99 -16.18
C MET A 1 -8.20 21.63 -17.47
N THR A 2 -7.67 20.41 -17.56
CA THR A 2 -7.08 19.87 -18.79
C THR A 2 -8.20 19.56 -19.78
N SER A 3 -8.08 19.94 -21.05
CA SER A 3 -9.11 19.62 -22.05
C SER A 3 -9.15 18.10 -22.33
N PRO A 4 -10.30 17.51 -22.71
CA PRO A 4 -10.40 16.09 -23.03
C PRO A 4 -9.39 15.63 -24.09
N ALA A 5 -9.14 16.47 -25.10
CA ALA A 5 -8.15 16.18 -26.13
C ALA A 5 -6.72 16.14 -25.57
N ARG A 6 -6.37 17.02 -24.63
CA ARG A 6 -5.04 17.04 -23.99
C ARG A 6 -4.86 15.85 -23.05
N ALA A 7 -5.90 15.49 -22.30
CA ALA A 7 -5.93 14.28 -21.46
C ALA A 7 -5.72 13.02 -22.30
N HIS A 8 -6.51 12.84 -23.35
CA HIS A 8 -6.38 11.72 -24.29
C HIS A 8 -4.99 11.67 -24.93
N LYS A 9 -4.47 12.82 -25.40
CA LYS A 9 -3.12 12.89 -25.98
C LYS A 9 -2.04 12.46 -24.98
N LEU A 10 -2.12 12.91 -23.71
CA LEU A 10 -1.16 12.51 -22.68
C LEU A 10 -1.18 10.99 -22.46
N ARG A 11 -2.37 10.41 -22.31
CA ARG A 11 -2.56 8.97 -22.15
C ARG A 11 -1.98 8.16 -23.31
N VAL A 12 -2.34 8.51 -24.54
CA VAL A 12 -1.84 7.80 -25.75
C VAL A 12 -0.33 7.90 -25.85
N LEU A 13 0.26 9.08 -25.59
CA LEU A 13 1.71 9.24 -25.64
C LEU A 13 2.42 8.47 -24.52
N ALA A 14 1.83 8.38 -23.32
CA ALA A 14 2.37 7.59 -22.22
C ALA A 14 2.33 6.08 -22.53
N GLU A 15 1.24 5.59 -23.14
CA GLU A 15 1.13 4.20 -23.61
C GLU A 15 2.18 3.87 -24.67
N LEU A 16 2.33 4.73 -25.67
CA LEU A 16 3.34 4.54 -26.72
C LEU A 16 4.77 4.56 -26.16
N SER A 17 5.06 5.49 -25.24
CA SER A 17 6.38 5.59 -24.60
C SER A 17 6.70 4.34 -23.78
N SER A 18 5.71 3.82 -23.05
CA SER A 18 5.87 2.63 -22.20
C SER A 18 5.98 1.36 -23.03
N ARG A 19 5.23 1.25 -24.13
CA ARG A 19 5.29 0.11 -25.05
C ARG A 19 6.61 0.06 -25.83
N ALA A 20 7.19 1.21 -26.14
CA ALA A 20 8.45 1.30 -26.84
C ALA A 20 9.68 0.99 -25.95
N ALA A 21 9.52 1.01 -24.63
CA ALA A 21 10.59 0.78 -23.68
C ALA A 21 10.62 -0.70 -23.23
N PRO A 22 11.71 -1.44 -23.50
CA PRO A 22 11.85 -2.82 -23.05
C PRO A 22 11.93 -2.93 -21.52
N HIS A 23 11.66 -4.15 -21.02
CA HIS A 23 11.84 -4.49 -19.62
C HIS A 23 13.24 -4.11 -19.10
N GLY A 24 13.30 -3.51 -17.90
CA GLY A 24 14.56 -3.11 -17.26
C GLY A 24 15.25 -1.89 -17.89
N GLN A 25 14.73 -1.32 -18.98
CA GLN A 25 15.20 -0.04 -19.51
C GLN A 25 14.38 1.12 -18.95
N GLU A 26 14.93 2.32 -18.97
CA GLU A 26 14.17 3.52 -18.62
C GLU A 26 13.13 3.85 -19.68
N VAL A 27 11.91 4.20 -19.25
CA VAL A 27 10.93 4.81 -20.14
C VAL A 27 11.52 6.11 -20.71
N ARG A 28 11.29 6.38 -21.99
CA ARG A 28 11.68 7.63 -22.65
C ARG A 28 10.54 8.12 -23.52
N GLY A 29 10.49 9.43 -23.74
CA GLY A 29 9.48 10.06 -24.56
C GLY A 29 8.93 11.34 -23.95
N THR A 30 8.30 12.15 -24.79
CA THR A 30 7.85 13.50 -24.43
C THR A 30 6.84 13.52 -23.28
N ALA A 31 5.94 12.53 -23.21
CA ALA A 31 4.99 12.40 -22.11
C ALA A 31 5.67 12.09 -20.77
N TYR A 32 6.61 11.14 -20.76
CA TYR A 32 7.36 10.77 -19.56
C TYR A 32 8.25 11.93 -19.08
N GLU A 33 8.99 12.57 -19.98
CA GLU A 33 9.84 13.72 -19.63
C GLU A 33 9.04 14.90 -19.09
N LEU A 34 7.84 15.15 -19.64
CA LEU A 34 6.93 16.15 -19.10
C LEU A 34 6.52 15.80 -17.65
N MET A 35 6.16 14.55 -17.39
CA MET A 35 5.77 14.12 -16.04
C MET A 35 6.94 14.09 -15.06
N LEU A 36 8.16 13.80 -15.51
CA LEU A 36 9.36 13.92 -14.67
C LEU A 36 9.60 15.37 -14.23
N ARG A 37 9.45 16.34 -15.15
CA ARG A 37 9.57 17.77 -14.82
C ARG A 37 8.49 18.20 -13.83
N GLN A 38 7.24 17.82 -14.10
CA GLN A 38 6.11 18.08 -13.20
C GLN A 38 6.37 17.49 -11.80
N LEU A 39 6.83 16.25 -11.74
CA LEU A 39 7.17 15.57 -10.49
C LEU A 39 8.29 16.26 -9.74
N ALA A 40 9.32 16.77 -10.42
CA ALA A 40 10.39 17.53 -9.79
C ALA A 40 9.88 18.82 -9.13
N GLU A 41 8.98 19.55 -9.80
CA GLU A 41 8.34 20.75 -9.24
C GLU A 41 7.46 20.41 -8.03
N HIS A 42 6.62 19.38 -8.14
CA HIS A 42 5.78 18.92 -7.04
C HIS A 42 6.61 18.42 -5.85
N LYS A 43 7.72 17.71 -6.08
CA LYS A 43 8.66 17.32 -5.01
C LYS A 43 9.25 18.54 -4.31
N ARG A 44 9.57 19.64 -5.02
CA ARG A 44 10.04 20.90 -4.40
C ARG A 44 8.95 21.55 -3.54
N LEU A 45 7.72 21.63 -4.06
CA LEU A 45 6.56 22.11 -3.30
C LEU A 45 6.39 21.30 -2.00
N LEU A 46 6.34 19.97 -2.10
CA LEU A 46 6.18 19.10 -0.93
C LEU A 46 7.34 19.22 0.07
N ARG A 47 8.57 19.53 -0.38
CA ARG A 47 9.72 19.79 0.50
C ARG A 47 9.60 21.10 1.27
N SER A 48 8.96 22.13 0.69
CA SER A 48 8.72 23.41 1.37
C SER A 48 7.66 23.35 2.46
N ILE A 49 6.78 22.35 2.43
CA ILE A 49 5.78 22.12 3.47
C ILE A 49 6.46 21.41 4.65
N GLN A 50 6.23 21.88 5.89
CA GLN A 50 6.77 21.21 7.09
C GLN A 50 5.82 20.13 7.63
N SER A 51 4.52 20.44 7.71
CA SER A 51 3.51 19.52 8.25
C SER A 51 3.32 18.29 7.35
N VAL A 52 3.37 17.10 7.95
CA VAL A 52 3.10 15.83 7.27
C VAL A 52 1.65 15.76 6.76
N GLU A 53 0.68 16.20 7.58
CA GLU A 53 -0.74 16.22 7.20
C GLU A 53 -0.98 17.11 5.99
N ARG A 54 -0.40 18.32 5.98
CA ARG A 54 -0.49 19.23 4.83
C ARG A 54 0.20 18.68 3.58
N LYS A 55 1.28 17.90 3.72
CA LYS A 55 1.88 17.18 2.57
C LYS A 55 0.94 16.13 2.01
N ILE A 56 0.22 15.42 2.87
CA ILE A 56 -0.75 14.41 2.45
C ILE A 56 -1.92 15.07 1.70
N GLU A 57 -2.44 16.19 2.22
CA GLU A 57 -3.47 16.99 1.54
C GLU A 57 -2.98 17.48 0.17
N ALA A 58 -1.79 18.08 0.10
CA ALA A 58 -1.20 18.50 -1.16
C ALA A 58 -1.04 17.31 -2.13
N LYS A 59 -0.56 16.15 -1.67
CA LYS A 59 -0.49 14.95 -2.53
C LYS A 59 -1.84 14.58 -3.13
N ARG A 60 -2.94 14.63 -2.37
CA ARG A 60 -4.29 14.33 -2.88
C ARG A 60 -4.68 15.23 -4.06
N GLU A 61 -4.36 16.52 -3.97
CA GLU A 61 -4.62 17.46 -5.07
C GLU A 61 -3.72 17.20 -6.28
N LEU A 62 -2.43 16.93 -6.04
CA LEU A 62 -1.44 16.75 -7.10
C LEU A 62 -1.61 15.43 -7.87
N LEU A 63 -2.10 14.36 -7.22
CA LEU A 63 -2.26 13.04 -7.82
C LEU A 63 -3.13 13.07 -9.09
N ALA A 64 -4.20 13.88 -9.10
CA ALA A 64 -5.11 14.02 -10.25
C ALA A 64 -4.41 14.51 -11.53
N VAL A 65 -3.26 15.19 -11.42
CA VAL A 65 -2.46 15.65 -12.57
C VAL A 65 -1.89 14.47 -13.36
N TYR A 66 -1.70 13.32 -12.72
CA TYR A 66 -0.99 12.17 -13.28
C TYR A 66 -1.91 11.04 -13.76
N ASP A 67 -3.22 11.13 -13.54
CA ASP A 67 -4.13 10.01 -13.77
C ASP A 67 -4.07 9.49 -15.21
N GLU A 68 -4.19 10.38 -16.20
CA GLU A 68 -4.14 10.02 -17.62
C GLU A 68 -2.77 9.45 -18.02
N TYR A 69 -1.69 9.96 -17.43
CA TYR A 69 -0.35 9.41 -17.65
C TYR A 69 -0.27 7.98 -17.13
N LEU A 70 -0.70 7.73 -15.88
CA LEU A 70 -0.67 6.41 -15.27
C LEU A 70 -1.53 5.39 -16.02
N VAL A 71 -2.71 5.80 -16.53
CA VAL A 71 -3.55 4.92 -17.36
C VAL A 71 -2.79 4.49 -18.62
N GLY A 72 -2.15 5.42 -19.33
CA GLY A 72 -1.35 5.10 -20.50
C GLY A 72 -0.13 4.24 -20.16
N ALA A 73 0.60 4.62 -19.11
CA ALA A 73 1.82 3.93 -18.69
C ALA A 73 1.56 2.46 -18.32
N LEU A 74 0.46 2.19 -17.60
CA LEU A 74 0.05 0.82 -17.28
C LEU A 74 -0.44 0.04 -18.51
N ALA A 75 -1.18 0.69 -19.42
CA ALA A 75 -1.70 0.03 -20.63
C ALA A 75 -0.59 -0.38 -21.61
N GLY A 76 0.50 0.40 -21.68
CA GLY A 76 1.66 0.11 -22.54
C GLY A 76 2.80 -0.62 -21.83
N GLY A 77 2.76 -0.71 -20.50
CA GLY A 77 3.89 -1.10 -19.67
C GLY A 77 4.33 -2.55 -19.85
N GLN A 78 5.63 -2.75 -20.02
CA GLN A 78 6.29 -4.07 -20.11
C GLN A 78 7.42 -4.24 -19.08
N GLY A 79 7.34 -3.50 -17.97
CA GLY A 79 8.34 -3.53 -16.90
C GLY A 79 9.54 -2.61 -17.11
N ALA A 80 9.42 -1.62 -18.00
CA ALA A 80 10.38 -0.53 -18.07
C ALA A 80 10.38 0.29 -16.76
N HIS A 81 11.55 0.82 -16.38
CA HIS A 81 11.73 1.70 -15.24
C HIS A 81 11.06 3.05 -15.49
N ASP A 82 9.94 3.26 -14.79
CA ASP A 82 9.20 4.51 -14.76
C ASP A 82 9.24 5.11 -13.35
N MET A 83 10.08 6.13 -13.19
CA MET A 83 10.27 6.82 -11.92
C MET A 83 9.02 7.59 -11.46
N VAL A 84 8.19 8.04 -12.41
CA VAL A 84 6.94 8.73 -12.11
C VAL A 84 5.96 7.73 -11.51
N LEU A 85 5.77 6.58 -12.15
CA LEU A 85 4.86 5.52 -11.70
C LEU A 85 5.22 5.03 -10.29
N VAL A 86 6.48 4.68 -10.04
CA VAL A 86 6.91 4.17 -8.72
C VAL A 86 6.79 5.24 -7.64
N THR A 87 7.09 6.51 -7.95
CA THR A 87 6.89 7.60 -6.97
C THR A 87 5.41 7.78 -6.63
N LEU A 88 4.53 7.75 -7.63
CA LEU A 88 3.09 7.96 -7.45
C LEU A 88 2.43 6.81 -6.70
N MET A 89 2.93 5.57 -6.84
CA MET A 89 2.52 4.43 -6.00
C MET A 89 2.63 4.79 -4.52
N VAL A 90 3.77 5.35 -4.10
CA VAL A 90 3.99 5.78 -2.71
C VAL A 90 3.07 6.94 -2.32
N TRP A 91 2.88 7.91 -3.21
CA TRP A 91 2.01 9.05 -2.92
C TRP A 91 0.54 8.65 -2.78
N HIS A 92 0.06 7.67 -3.56
CA HIS A 92 -1.28 7.12 -3.39
C HIS A 92 -1.43 6.42 -2.02
N MET A 93 -0.40 5.70 -1.55
CA MET A 93 -0.40 5.12 -0.20
C MET A 93 -0.45 6.20 0.88
N ASP A 94 0.37 7.25 0.76
CA ASP A 94 0.35 8.40 1.69
C ASP A 94 -1.02 9.09 1.74
N ALA A 95 -1.66 9.24 0.58
CA ALA A 95 -2.97 9.87 0.44
C ALA A 95 -4.13 9.01 0.97
N GLY A 96 -3.91 7.70 1.19
CA GLY A 96 -4.93 6.71 1.52
C GLY A 96 -5.73 6.20 0.32
N SER A 97 -5.28 6.45 -0.91
CA SER A 97 -5.93 5.99 -2.14
C SER A 97 -5.53 4.54 -2.47
N TRP A 98 -5.93 3.59 -1.62
CA TRP A 98 -5.42 2.21 -1.64
C TRP A 98 -5.74 1.43 -2.92
N VAL A 99 -6.90 1.63 -3.53
CA VAL A 99 -7.26 0.94 -4.80
C VAL A 99 -6.22 1.22 -5.89
N ARG A 100 -5.90 2.50 -6.11
CA ARG A 100 -4.90 2.91 -7.10
C ARG A 100 -3.48 2.55 -6.67
N ALA A 101 -3.18 2.68 -5.37
CA ALA A 101 -1.88 2.26 -4.83
C ALA A 101 -1.60 0.77 -5.11
N LEU A 102 -2.58 -0.10 -4.89
CA LEU A 102 -2.46 -1.55 -5.09
C LEU A 102 -2.39 -1.94 -6.58
N GLU A 103 -3.11 -1.24 -7.45
CA GLU A 103 -2.95 -1.39 -8.91
C GLU A 103 -1.52 -1.11 -9.36
N LEU A 104 -0.94 0.01 -8.91
CA LEU A 104 0.44 0.38 -9.22
C LEU A 104 1.42 -0.60 -8.58
N ALA A 105 1.21 -0.99 -7.32
CA ALA A 105 2.07 -1.92 -6.61
C ALA A 105 2.10 -3.29 -7.29
N ARG A 106 0.97 -3.77 -7.81
CA ARG A 106 0.90 -5.01 -8.61
C ARG A 106 1.86 -4.95 -9.78
N TYR A 107 1.79 -3.88 -10.56
CA TYR A 107 2.64 -3.70 -11.73
C TYR A 107 4.12 -3.59 -11.34
N VAL A 108 4.42 -2.76 -10.33
CA VAL A 108 5.80 -2.53 -9.83
C VAL A 108 6.43 -3.82 -9.33
N ILE A 109 5.72 -4.59 -8.52
CA ILE A 109 6.22 -5.84 -7.93
C ILE A 109 6.35 -6.93 -9.00
N ALA A 110 5.32 -7.15 -9.82
CA ALA A 110 5.33 -8.21 -10.84
C ALA A 110 6.45 -8.02 -11.88
N ASN A 111 6.85 -6.77 -12.14
CA ASN A 111 7.91 -6.44 -13.08
C ASN A 111 9.25 -6.07 -12.41
N GLY A 112 9.38 -6.21 -11.09
CA GLY A 112 10.63 -5.93 -10.38
C GLY A 112 11.16 -4.49 -10.54
N LEU A 113 10.27 -3.49 -10.63
CA LEU A 113 10.69 -2.10 -10.78
C LEU A 113 11.46 -1.62 -9.54
N ALA A 114 12.58 -0.93 -9.79
CA ALA A 114 13.40 -0.35 -8.75
C ALA A 114 12.72 0.83 -8.06
N MET A 115 12.95 0.96 -6.75
CA MET A 115 12.54 2.14 -5.99
C MET A 115 13.44 3.35 -6.32
N PRO A 116 12.94 4.58 -6.16
CA PRO A 116 13.76 5.78 -6.23
C PRO A 116 14.89 5.75 -5.17
N ALA A 117 16.03 6.37 -5.47
CA ALA A 117 17.24 6.29 -4.63
C ALA A 117 17.08 6.86 -3.21
N ASP A 118 16.06 7.68 -2.96
CA ASP A 118 15.70 8.18 -1.62
C ASP A 118 14.99 7.13 -0.75
N TYR A 119 14.64 5.98 -1.29
CA TYR A 119 14.08 4.84 -0.56
C TYR A 119 15.12 3.74 -0.38
N SER A 120 15.31 3.30 0.86
CA SER A 120 16.23 2.21 1.22
C SER A 120 15.59 0.82 1.24
N ARG A 121 14.27 0.74 1.03
CA ARG A 121 13.47 -0.50 1.12
C ARG A 121 12.96 -0.89 -0.25
N THR A 122 12.74 -2.19 -0.48
CA THR A 122 12.16 -2.71 -1.73
C THR A 122 10.67 -2.30 -1.85
N PRO A 123 10.06 -2.37 -3.04
CA PRO A 123 8.65 -2.05 -3.20
C PRO A 123 7.74 -2.88 -2.30
N ALA A 124 8.04 -4.18 -2.14
CA ALA A 124 7.28 -5.09 -1.27
C ALA A 124 7.34 -4.65 0.19
N VAL A 125 8.53 -4.32 0.70
CA VAL A 125 8.69 -3.88 2.10
C VAL A 125 7.97 -2.55 2.34
N ILE A 126 8.06 -1.60 1.40
CA ILE A 126 7.35 -0.31 1.52
C ILE A 126 5.83 -0.52 1.57
N LEU A 127 5.29 -1.37 0.70
CA LEU A 127 3.87 -1.68 0.67
C LEU A 127 3.40 -2.29 2.01
N ILE A 128 4.16 -3.25 2.54
CA ILE A 128 3.92 -3.88 3.85
C ILE A 128 3.88 -2.82 4.95
N ASP A 129 4.93 -2.01 5.07
CA ASP A 129 5.05 -1.03 6.15
C ASP A 129 3.97 0.03 6.09
N MET A 130 3.70 0.58 4.90
CA MET A 130 2.74 1.67 4.75
C MET A 130 1.31 1.20 5.02
N ALA A 131 0.90 0.05 4.48
CA ALA A 131 -0.44 -0.48 4.71
C ALA A 131 -0.64 -0.88 6.18
N ALA A 132 0.32 -1.59 6.78
CA ALA A 132 0.24 -1.98 8.18
C ALA A 132 0.25 -0.75 9.11
N THR A 133 1.07 0.26 8.82
CA THR A 133 1.09 1.51 9.60
C THR A 133 -0.22 2.28 9.46
N ALA A 134 -0.75 2.43 8.25
CA ALA A 134 -2.03 3.12 8.05
C ALA A 134 -3.17 2.44 8.81
N ALA A 135 -3.21 1.11 8.83
CA ALA A 135 -4.21 0.38 9.59
C ALA A 135 -4.05 0.54 11.11
N LEU A 136 -2.81 0.40 11.60
CA LEU A 136 -2.51 0.53 13.03
C LEU A 136 -2.67 1.96 13.54
N ASP A 137 -2.53 2.97 12.68
CA ASP A 137 -2.81 4.38 12.99
C ASP A 137 -4.31 4.72 12.87
N GLY A 138 -5.16 3.79 12.41
CA GLY A 138 -6.59 4.02 12.20
C GLY A 138 -6.94 4.81 10.93
N LYS A 139 -5.98 5.05 10.03
CA LYS A 139 -6.17 5.71 8.73
C LYS A 139 -6.74 4.77 7.66
N LEU A 140 -6.60 3.46 7.86
CA LEU A 140 -7.18 2.40 7.03
C LEU A 140 -7.96 1.48 7.97
N CYS A 141 -9.29 1.47 7.90
CA CYS A 141 -10.13 0.74 8.86
C CYS A 141 -11.31 0.03 8.19
N GLY A 142 -12.07 -0.74 8.99
CA GLY A 142 -13.24 -1.48 8.52
C GLY A 142 -12.93 -2.49 7.42
N ASP A 143 -13.91 -2.74 6.54
CA ASP A 143 -13.80 -3.74 5.49
C ASP A 143 -12.73 -3.40 4.44
N GLU A 144 -12.44 -2.10 4.25
CA GLU A 144 -11.34 -1.69 3.37
C GLU A 144 -9.99 -2.17 3.93
N ALA A 145 -9.75 -2.03 5.23
CA ALA A 145 -8.53 -2.52 5.85
C ALA A 145 -8.35 -4.03 5.68
N VAL A 146 -9.42 -4.80 5.89
CA VAL A 146 -9.38 -6.25 5.70
C VAL A 146 -8.99 -6.61 4.27
N ARG A 147 -9.61 -5.98 3.27
CA ARG A 147 -9.30 -6.24 1.85
C ARG A 147 -7.88 -5.83 1.48
N VAL A 148 -7.50 -4.58 1.81
CA VAL A 148 -6.19 -4.02 1.46
C VAL A 148 -5.07 -4.82 2.11
N LEU A 149 -5.16 -5.13 3.40
CA LEU A 149 -4.07 -5.85 4.09
C LEU A 149 -3.95 -7.31 3.62
N ALA A 150 -5.07 -7.97 3.29
CA ALA A 150 -5.04 -9.31 2.70
C ALA A 150 -4.38 -9.30 1.32
N GLU A 151 -4.69 -8.32 0.48
CA GLU A 151 -4.08 -8.16 -0.83
C GLU A 151 -2.58 -7.84 -0.74
N VAL A 152 -2.19 -6.99 0.21
CA VAL A 152 -0.76 -6.72 0.51
C VAL A 152 -0.03 -7.99 0.94
N ALA A 153 -0.65 -8.81 1.80
CA ALA A 153 -0.05 -10.07 2.23
C ALA A 153 0.18 -11.01 1.06
N GLN A 154 -0.82 -11.18 0.19
CA GLN A 154 -0.71 -12.02 -1.02
C GLN A 154 0.32 -11.50 -2.00
N LEU A 155 0.25 -10.21 -2.36
CA LEU A 155 1.11 -9.61 -3.36
C LEU A 155 2.59 -9.67 -2.97
N THR A 156 2.87 -9.67 -1.67
CA THR A 156 4.23 -9.65 -1.15
C THR A 156 4.71 -11.02 -0.66
N GLU A 157 3.88 -12.06 -0.60
CA GLU A 157 4.20 -13.35 0.06
C GLU A 157 5.55 -13.94 -0.37
N ALA A 158 5.82 -13.97 -1.68
CA ALA A 158 7.05 -14.53 -2.25
C ALA A 158 8.28 -13.59 -2.18
N HIS A 159 8.13 -12.38 -1.62
CA HIS A 159 9.18 -11.37 -1.56
C HIS A 159 9.84 -11.32 -0.19
N ASP A 160 11.17 -11.22 -0.19
CA ASP A 160 11.93 -11.01 1.04
C ASP A 160 11.52 -9.70 1.73
N ALA A 161 11.36 -9.78 3.04
CA ALA A 161 11.02 -8.64 3.89
C ALA A 161 11.46 -8.92 5.33
N PRO A 162 11.90 -7.90 6.09
CA PRO A 162 12.25 -8.08 7.49
C PRO A 162 11.10 -8.69 8.32
N ASP A 163 11.43 -9.62 9.21
CA ASP A 163 10.45 -10.28 10.07
C ASP A 163 9.62 -9.29 10.89
N GLN A 164 10.21 -8.16 11.30
CA GLN A 164 9.48 -7.12 12.02
C GLN A 164 8.39 -6.46 11.16
N ALA A 165 8.65 -6.25 9.86
CA ALA A 165 7.68 -5.70 8.93
C ALA A 165 6.55 -6.71 8.67
N ARG A 166 6.90 -7.99 8.47
CA ARG A 166 5.94 -9.09 8.33
C ARG A 166 5.06 -9.25 9.57
N ALA A 167 5.67 -9.25 10.75
CA ALA A 167 4.94 -9.31 12.02
C ALA A 167 3.97 -8.14 12.17
N LYS A 168 4.39 -6.91 11.79
CA LYS A 168 3.53 -5.73 11.81
C LYS A 168 2.32 -5.87 10.88
N LEU A 169 2.50 -6.42 9.68
CA LEU A 169 1.40 -6.70 8.75
C LEU A 169 0.41 -7.71 9.34
N PHE A 170 0.89 -8.85 9.85
CA PHE A 170 0.01 -9.86 10.44
C PHE A 170 -0.74 -9.31 11.67
N LYS A 171 -0.09 -8.51 12.51
CA LYS A 171 -0.77 -7.77 13.57
C LYS A 171 -1.88 -6.85 13.03
N ALA A 172 -1.59 -6.09 11.98
CA ALA A 172 -2.57 -5.20 11.36
C ALA A 172 -3.77 -5.97 10.79
N ILE A 173 -3.54 -7.11 10.11
CA ILE A 173 -4.62 -7.97 9.59
C ILE A 173 -5.49 -8.47 10.74
N GLY A 174 -4.87 -9.01 11.80
CA GLY A 174 -5.63 -9.50 12.95
C GLY A 174 -6.46 -8.40 13.63
N TYR A 175 -5.92 -7.17 13.75
CA TYR A 175 -6.66 -6.03 14.26
C TYR A 175 -7.83 -5.62 13.35
N ALA A 176 -7.62 -5.57 12.03
CA ALA A 176 -8.67 -5.26 11.08
C ALA A 176 -9.82 -6.29 11.16
N VAL A 177 -9.50 -7.58 11.25
CA VAL A 177 -10.49 -8.67 11.33
C VAL A 177 -11.39 -8.54 12.57
N VAL A 178 -10.83 -8.17 13.73
CA VAL A 178 -11.62 -7.98 14.97
C VAL A 178 -12.21 -6.58 15.10
N GLY A 179 -11.93 -5.66 14.16
CA GLY A 179 -12.42 -4.28 14.21
C GLY A 179 -11.71 -3.40 15.25
N ARG A 180 -10.45 -3.71 15.58
CA ARG A 180 -9.64 -2.91 16.50
C ARG A 180 -8.95 -1.75 15.77
N THR A 181 -9.02 -0.57 16.36
CA THR A 181 -8.33 0.66 15.93
C THR A 181 -7.64 1.30 17.15
N PRO A 182 -6.86 2.40 16.99
CA PRO A 182 -6.33 3.13 18.13
C PRO A 182 -7.39 3.65 19.11
N THR A 183 -8.57 3.99 18.61
CA THR A 183 -9.66 4.59 19.38
C THR A 183 -10.77 3.61 19.75
N ASN A 184 -10.74 2.40 19.20
CA ASN A 184 -11.74 1.36 19.46
C ASN A 184 -11.07 0.02 19.78
N THR A 185 -11.34 -0.52 20.96
CA THR A 185 -11.00 -1.91 21.30
C THR A 185 -12.30 -2.73 21.28
N PRO A 186 -12.43 -3.74 20.42
CA PRO A 186 -13.62 -4.56 20.37
C PRO A 186 -13.77 -5.35 21.67
N ASP A 187 -15.01 -5.66 22.03
CA ASP A 187 -15.28 -6.67 23.04
C ASP A 187 -14.95 -8.07 22.48
N TYR A 188 -13.79 -8.59 22.87
CA TYR A 188 -13.33 -9.91 22.45
C TYR A 188 -14.28 -11.05 22.84
N THR A 189 -15.15 -10.86 23.84
CA THR A 189 -16.11 -11.89 24.25
C THR A 189 -17.26 -12.08 23.26
N THR A 190 -17.50 -11.08 22.41
CA THR A 190 -18.61 -11.07 21.44
C THR A 190 -18.14 -11.12 19.98
N VAL A 191 -16.82 -11.13 19.72
CA VAL A 191 -16.26 -11.33 18.37
C VAL A 191 -16.77 -12.65 17.79
N ASP A 192 -17.24 -12.64 16.54
CA ASP A 192 -17.64 -13.84 15.81
C ASP A 192 -16.54 -14.92 15.83
N GLU A 193 -16.92 -16.20 15.93
CA GLU A 193 -15.94 -17.28 16.08
C GLU A 193 -15.01 -17.41 14.87
N THR A 194 -15.53 -17.22 13.66
CA THR A 194 -14.73 -17.27 12.42
C THR A 194 -13.70 -16.15 12.42
N LYS A 195 -14.13 -14.93 12.78
CA LYS A 195 -13.23 -13.77 12.94
C LYS A 195 -12.20 -14.00 14.05
N ALA A 196 -12.61 -14.59 15.16
CA ALA A 196 -11.71 -14.89 16.28
C ALA A 196 -10.62 -15.89 15.89
N ARG A 197 -10.96 -16.97 15.18
CA ARG A 197 -10.00 -17.96 14.66
C ARG A 197 -9.06 -17.33 13.63
N ALA A 198 -9.60 -16.55 12.70
CA ALA A 198 -8.80 -15.86 11.69
C ALA A 198 -7.80 -14.90 12.33
N ALA A 199 -8.24 -14.03 13.25
CA ALA A 199 -7.36 -13.09 13.95
C ALA A 199 -6.31 -13.79 14.82
N MET A 200 -6.68 -14.88 15.51
CA MET A 200 -5.75 -15.69 16.29
C MET A 200 -4.60 -16.21 15.41
N ALA A 201 -4.90 -16.77 14.24
CA ALA A 201 -3.87 -17.26 13.32
C ALA A 201 -2.89 -16.16 12.89
N GLN A 202 -3.40 -14.95 12.63
CA GLN A 202 -2.55 -13.81 12.28
C GLN A 202 -1.67 -13.37 13.46
N PHE A 203 -2.21 -13.31 14.68
CA PHE A 203 -1.42 -12.93 15.86
C PHE A 203 -0.36 -13.96 16.23
N VAL A 204 -0.68 -15.25 16.13
CA VAL A 204 0.31 -16.34 16.30
C VAL A 204 1.46 -16.13 15.33
N ARG A 205 1.16 -15.97 14.03
CA ARG A 205 2.20 -15.76 13.01
C ARG A 205 3.02 -14.49 13.27
N ALA A 206 2.36 -13.40 13.68
CA ALA A 206 3.04 -12.16 14.04
C ALA A 206 4.02 -12.37 15.21
N ASN A 207 3.61 -13.09 16.24
CA ASN A 207 4.41 -13.34 17.44
C ASN A 207 5.58 -14.32 17.18
N GLU A 208 5.40 -15.31 16.30
CA GLU A 208 6.48 -16.21 15.85
C GLU A 208 7.60 -15.45 15.16
N LEU A 209 7.24 -14.54 14.25
CA LEU A 209 8.20 -13.71 13.51
C LEU A 209 8.87 -12.67 14.40
N PHE A 210 8.10 -12.05 15.31
CA PHE A 210 8.63 -11.04 16.21
C PHE A 210 7.86 -10.99 17.53
N ALA A 211 8.39 -11.64 18.57
CA ALA A 211 7.73 -11.75 19.87
C ALA A 211 7.42 -10.39 20.55
N GLN A 212 8.13 -9.32 20.18
CA GLN A 212 7.91 -7.96 20.70
C GLN A 212 6.86 -7.15 19.90
N VAL A 213 6.20 -7.76 18.90
CA VAL A 213 5.16 -7.10 18.09
C VAL A 213 3.93 -6.68 18.92
N GLY A 214 3.75 -7.26 20.11
CA GLY A 214 2.79 -6.80 21.11
C GLY A 214 1.37 -7.31 20.93
N VAL A 215 1.18 -8.56 20.52
CA VAL A 215 -0.15 -9.21 20.33
C VAL A 215 -0.50 -10.26 21.40
N LYS A 216 0.39 -10.55 22.35
CA LYS A 216 0.21 -11.63 23.35
C LYS A 216 -1.09 -11.52 24.15
N LYS A 217 -1.41 -10.33 24.66
CA LYS A 217 -2.65 -10.10 25.41
C LYS A 217 -3.91 -10.30 24.55
N ASP A 218 -3.82 -10.00 23.26
CA ASP A 218 -4.93 -10.20 22.32
C ASP A 218 -5.12 -11.68 21.99
N MET A 219 -4.03 -12.43 21.86
CA MET A 219 -4.06 -13.89 21.76
C MET A 219 -4.73 -14.51 23.00
N GLU A 220 -4.32 -14.12 24.23
CA GLU A 220 -4.94 -14.63 25.46
C GLU A 220 -6.46 -14.35 25.52
N ARG A 221 -6.90 -13.17 25.07
CA ARG A 221 -8.33 -12.81 25.00
C ARG A 221 -9.08 -13.68 23.99
N LEU A 222 -8.53 -13.86 22.78
CA LEU A 222 -9.12 -14.70 21.75
C LEU A 222 -9.14 -16.18 22.14
N GLU A 223 -8.12 -16.66 22.86
CA GLU A 223 -8.07 -18.03 23.35
C GLU A 223 -9.25 -18.31 24.30
N ARG A 224 -9.52 -17.40 25.24
CA ARG A 224 -10.68 -17.49 26.14
C ARG A 224 -11.99 -17.47 25.35
N ARG A 225 -12.11 -16.57 24.37
CA ARG A 225 -13.29 -16.47 23.49
C ARG A 225 -13.55 -17.77 22.73
N LEU A 226 -12.51 -18.41 22.21
CA LEU A 226 -12.62 -19.65 21.46
C LEU A 226 -12.93 -20.86 22.35
N LYS A 227 -12.38 -20.90 23.57
CA LYS A 227 -12.73 -21.94 24.57
C LYS A 227 -14.19 -21.85 25.00
N ASN A 228 -14.71 -20.64 25.21
CA ASN A 228 -16.08 -20.44 25.67
C ASN A 228 -17.16 -20.68 24.60
N ALA A 229 -16.78 -20.75 23.31
CA ALA A 229 -17.70 -21.07 22.23
C ALA A 229 -17.64 -22.54 21.77
N ALA A 230 -16.64 -23.30 22.21
CA ALA A 230 -16.67 -24.74 22.03
C ALA A 230 -17.86 -25.31 22.82
N PRO A 231 -18.70 -26.20 22.22
CA PRO A 231 -19.75 -26.87 22.98
C PRO A 231 -19.11 -27.62 24.15
N ALA A 232 -19.70 -27.50 25.34
CA ALA A 232 -19.26 -28.24 26.52
C ALA A 232 -19.22 -29.73 26.17
N SER A 233 -18.03 -30.34 26.31
CA SER A 233 -17.80 -31.76 26.08
C SER A 233 -18.42 -32.61 27.19
#